data_AF-A0A3N1Y385-F1
#
_entry.id   AF-A0A3N1Y385-F1
#
_cell.length_a   1.000
_cell.length_b   1.000
_cell.length_c   1.000
_cell.angle_alpha   90.00
_cell.angle_beta   90.00
_cell.angle_gamma   90.00
#
_symmetry.space_group_name_H-M   'P 1'
#
loop_
_entity.id
_entity.type
_entity.pdbx_description
1 polymer ?
#
loop_
_entity_poly.entity_id
_entity_poly.type
_entity_poly.pdbx_seq_one_letter_code
_entity_poly.pdbx_strand_id
1 'polypeptide(L)'
;MRDNEVNDLITTALEITLFGALCIILTFFSISARNMFAYKEEQETLAGILQDQSDKYFLEYGEHIYGTDVVEFILKYNAIYDYYIKFKDRDTIEITKEQARIYSSLGKDGNELWSQDYLTNHIFVDKIYKEYEIEIIDNGNYLEYYITEK
;
A
#
# COMPACT_ATOMS: atom_id res chain seq x y z
N MET A 1 49.66 7.95 50.87
CA MET A 1 49.32 6.68 50.19
C MET A 1 47.86 6.31 50.45
N ARG A 2 47.44 6.18 51.71
CA ARG A 2 46.05 5.81 52.07
C ARG A 2 44.95 6.80 51.61
N ASP A 3 45.22 8.11 51.61
CA ASP A 3 44.22 9.11 51.20
C ASP A 3 44.02 9.16 49.67
N ASN A 4 45.03 8.77 48.89
CA ASN A 4 44.89 8.67 47.43
C ASN A 4 44.09 7.42 47.03
N GLU A 5 44.31 6.30 47.71
CA GLU A 5 43.54 5.06 47.49
C GLU A 5 42.04 5.23 47.85
N VAL A 6 41.75 5.99 48.91
CA VAL A 6 40.37 6.30 49.30
C VAL A 6 39.70 7.24 48.29
N ASN A 7 40.41 8.23 47.76
CA ASN A 7 39.88 9.13 46.72
C ASN A 7 39.65 8.40 45.39
N ASP A 8 40.52 7.46 45.01
CA ASP A 8 40.35 6.65 43.80
C ASP A 8 39.12 5.72 43.92
N LEU A 9 38.89 5.16 45.11
CA LEU A 9 37.69 4.35 45.39
C LEU A 9 36.40 5.17 45.31
N ILE A 10 36.38 6.39 45.86
CA ILE A 10 35.22 7.29 45.79
C ILE A 10 34.93 7.70 44.35
N THR A 11 35.97 8.01 43.58
CA THR A 11 35.85 8.40 42.16
C THR A 11 35.31 7.23 41.32
N THR A 12 35.84 6.03 41.53
CA THR A 12 35.35 4.81 40.86
C THR A 12 33.89 4.52 41.23
N ALA A 13 33.50 4.67 42.49
CA ALA A 13 32.12 4.48 42.93
C ALA A 13 31.15 5.51 42.30
N LEU A 14 31.59 6.75 42.14
CA LEU A 14 30.85 7.80 41.44
C LEU A 14 30.67 7.46 39.95
N GLU A 15 31.72 7.03 39.26
CA GLU A 15 31.66 6.64 37.86
C GLU A 15 30.71 5.47 37.61
N ILE A 16 30.76 4.43 38.47
CA ILE A 16 29.84 3.28 38.39
C ILE A 16 28.39 3.72 38.60
N THR A 17 28.14 4.63 39.54
CA THR A 17 26.80 5.18 39.81
C THR A 17 26.29 5.98 38.61
N LEU A 18 27.16 6.80 38.01
CA LEU A 18 26.84 7.61 36.83
C LEU A 18 26.56 6.74 35.61
N PHE A 19 27.34 5.68 35.41
CA PHE A 19 27.10 4.69 34.37
C PHE A 19 25.76 3.97 34.57
N GLY A 20 25.44 3.57 35.81
CA GLY A 20 24.15 2.98 36.15
C GLY A 20 22.97 3.89 35.85
N ALA A 21 23.08 5.18 36.22
CA ALA A 21 22.07 6.18 35.89
C ALA A 21 21.89 6.35 34.37
N LEU A 22 23.00 6.36 33.61
CA LEU A 22 22.98 6.45 32.15
C LEU A 22 22.30 5.23 31.51
N CYS A 23 22.58 4.02 32.01
CA CYS A 23 21.92 2.79 31.53
C CYS A 23 20.41 2.79 31.76
N ILE A 24 19.94 3.31 32.89
CA ILE A 24 18.50 3.46 33.18
C ILE A 24 17.86 4.43 32.17
N ILE A 25 18.49 5.57 31.91
CA ILE A 25 18.02 6.56 30.95
C ILE A 25 17.96 5.97 29.53
N LEU A 26 19.00 5.26 29.10
CA LEU A 26 19.04 4.61 27.79
C LEU A 26 17.95 3.54 27.64
N THR A 27 17.68 2.80 28.71
CA THR A 27 16.61 1.79 28.72
C THR A 27 15.24 2.45 28.58
N PHE A 28 15.01 3.56 29.28
CA PHE A 28 13.77 4.34 29.15
C PHE A 28 13.58 4.89 27.73
N PHE A 29 14.63 5.44 27.13
CA PHE A 29 14.59 5.89 25.73
C PHE A 29 14.34 4.74 24.76
N SER A 30 14.94 3.57 25.00
CA SER A 30 14.77 2.39 24.14
C SER A 30 13.32 1.87 24.16
N ILE A 31 12.70 1.81 25.34
CA ILE A 31 11.28 1.45 25.49
C ILE A 31 10.38 2.48 24.81
N SER A 32 10.64 3.77 25.03
CA SER A 32 9.87 4.86 24.43
C SER A 32 9.95 4.86 22.91
N ALA A 33 11.15 4.66 22.35
CA ALA A 33 11.36 4.55 20.91
C ALA A 33 10.58 3.36 20.33
N ARG A 34 10.66 2.18 20.97
CA ARG A 34 9.94 0.99 20.52
C ARG A 34 8.42 1.23 20.49
N ASN A 35 7.87 1.85 21.53
CA ASN A 35 6.44 2.17 21.58
C ASN A 35 6.03 3.17 20.48
N MET A 36 6.86 4.17 20.22
CA MET A 36 6.60 5.16 19.17
C MET A 36 6.64 4.52 17.77
N PHE A 37 7.58 3.61 17.51
CA PHE A 37 7.63 2.86 16.25
C PHE A 37 6.41 1.95 16.07
N ALA A 38 6.05 1.18 17.11
CA ALA A 38 4.89 0.31 17.06
C ALA A 38 3.59 1.10 16.81
N TYR A 39 3.43 2.24 17.49
CA TYR A 39 2.27 3.10 17.31
C TYR A 39 2.21 3.73 15.90
N LYS A 40 3.37 4.12 15.36
CA LYS A 40 3.45 4.66 14.00
C LYS A 40 3.10 3.60 12.96
N GLU A 41 3.62 2.39 13.10
CA GLU A 41 3.31 1.26 12.22
C GLU A 41 1.82 0.91 12.26
N GLU A 42 1.21 0.91 13.44
CA GLU A 42 -0.23 0.69 13.61
C GLU A 42 -1.05 1.80 12.94
N GLN A 43 -0.65 3.07 13.10
CA GLN A 43 -1.31 4.20 12.44
C GLN A 43 -1.19 4.13 10.91
N GLU A 44 -0.01 3.84 10.38
CA GLU A 44 0.20 3.71 8.94
C GLU A 44 -0.61 2.54 8.36
N THR A 45 -0.66 1.42 9.08
CA THR A 45 -1.48 0.26 8.71
C THR A 45 -2.97 0.62 8.71
N LEU A 46 -3.47 1.27 9.76
CA LEU A 46 -4.85 1.69 9.86
C LEU A 46 -5.21 2.72 8.78
N ALA A 47 -4.33 3.69 8.51
CA ALA A 47 -4.51 4.67 7.47
C ALA A 47 -4.60 4.00 6.08
N GLY A 48 -3.76 2.99 5.82
CA GLY A 48 -3.81 2.20 4.60
C GLY A 48 -5.15 1.47 4.45
N ILE A 49 -5.61 0.78 5.50
CA ILE A 49 -6.91 0.07 5.48
C ILE A 49 -8.07 1.04 5.23
N LEU A 50 -8.07 2.20 5.90
CA LEU A 50 -9.10 3.22 5.71
C LEU A 50 -9.09 3.78 4.29
N GLN A 51 -7.91 3.98 3.72
CA GLN A 51 -7.77 4.47 2.36
C GLN A 51 -8.29 3.44 1.34
N ASP A 52 -7.97 2.16 1.52
CA ASP A 52 -8.48 1.08 0.65
C ASP A 52 -10.00 0.96 0.71
N GLN A 53 -10.58 1.09 1.91
CA GLN A 53 -12.04 1.11 2.06
C GLN A 53 -12.68 2.35 1.45
N SER A 54 -12.03 3.52 1.58
CA SER A 54 -12.49 4.76 0.99
C SER A 54 -12.50 4.70 -0.53
N ASP A 55 -11.43 4.17 -1.15
CA ASP A 55 -11.33 4.05 -2.60
C ASP A 55 -12.35 3.05 -3.14
N LYS A 56 -12.53 1.92 -2.46
CA LYS A 56 -13.60 0.96 -2.77
C LYS A 56 -14.97 1.64 -2.73
N TYR A 57 -15.25 2.41 -1.67
CA TYR A 57 -16.51 3.12 -1.51
C TYR A 57 -16.72 4.18 -2.60
N PHE A 58 -15.67 4.92 -2.95
CA PHE A 58 -15.73 5.89 -4.05
C PHE A 58 -16.08 5.23 -5.38
N LEU A 59 -15.52 4.06 -5.68
CA LEU A 59 -15.85 3.34 -6.92
C LEU A 59 -17.22 2.67 -6.91
N GLU A 60 -17.69 2.20 -5.76
CA GLU A 60 -18.98 1.51 -5.68
C GLU A 60 -20.17 2.50 -5.66
N TYR A 61 -19.99 3.68 -5.05
CA TYR A 61 -21.06 4.66 -4.82
C TYR A 61 -20.83 6.01 -5.51
N GLY A 62 -19.73 6.18 -6.23
CA GLY A 62 -19.45 7.38 -6.99
C GLY A 62 -20.47 7.56 -8.12
N GLU A 63 -21.19 8.68 -8.11
CA GLU A 63 -22.18 8.98 -9.17
C GLU A 63 -21.50 9.16 -10.54
N HIS A 64 -20.32 9.79 -10.53
CA HIS A 64 -19.51 10.10 -11.72
C HIS A 64 -18.11 9.51 -11.56
N ILE A 65 -17.90 8.35 -12.16
CA ILE A 65 -16.58 7.71 -12.22
C ILE A 65 -16.11 7.77 -13.67
N TYR A 66 -15.02 8.50 -13.91
CA TYR A 66 -14.47 8.65 -15.23
C TYR A 66 -13.38 7.61 -15.51
N GLY A 67 -13.07 7.37 -16.78
CA GLY A 67 -11.99 6.47 -17.17
C GLY A 67 -10.64 6.85 -16.58
N THR A 68 -10.38 8.15 -16.33
CA THR A 68 -9.20 8.61 -15.57
C THR A 68 -9.14 8.00 -14.17
N ASP A 69 -10.26 7.99 -13.47
CA ASP A 69 -10.35 7.52 -12.09
C ASP A 69 -10.19 6.00 -12.04
N VAL A 70 -10.75 5.30 -13.03
CA VAL A 70 -10.55 3.86 -13.24
C VAL A 70 -9.08 3.53 -13.47
N VAL A 71 -8.41 4.26 -14.37
CA VAL A 71 -6.98 4.05 -14.66
C VAL A 71 -6.13 4.30 -13.41
N GLU A 72 -6.38 5.38 -12.67
CA GLU A 72 -5.68 5.67 -11.43
C GLU A 72 -5.86 4.54 -10.40
N PHE A 73 -7.10 4.05 -10.25
CA PHE A 73 -7.38 2.93 -9.36
C PHE A 73 -6.65 1.65 -9.77
N ILE A 74 -6.72 1.27 -11.05
CA ILE A 74 -6.03 0.07 -11.55
C ILE A 74 -4.52 0.21 -11.38
N LEU A 75 -3.94 1.40 -11.57
CA LEU A 75 -2.50 1.62 -11.35
C LEU A 75 -2.11 1.52 -9.87
N LYS A 76 -2.95 2.04 -8.98
CA LYS A 76 -2.72 2.02 -7.54
C LYS A 76 -2.76 0.60 -6.99
N TYR A 77 -3.74 -0.20 -7.40
CA TYR A 77 -3.95 -1.56 -6.90
C TYR A 77 -3.32 -2.64 -7.79
N ASN A 78 -2.97 -2.32 -9.03
CA ASN A 78 -2.23 -3.17 -9.96
C ASN A 78 -2.79 -4.61 -9.95
N ALA A 79 -1.92 -5.62 -9.93
CA ALA A 79 -2.27 -7.03 -9.88
C ALA A 79 -2.84 -7.51 -8.53
N ILE A 80 -3.24 -6.64 -7.60
CA ILE A 80 -3.93 -7.07 -6.37
C ILE A 80 -5.29 -7.66 -6.76
N TYR A 81 -6.02 -6.96 -7.64
CA TYR A 81 -7.37 -7.32 -8.10
C TYR A 81 -7.38 -7.73 -9.57
N ASP A 82 -8.45 -8.42 -9.95
CA ASP A 82 -8.75 -8.78 -11.34
C ASP A 82 -9.83 -7.81 -11.85
N TYR A 83 -9.61 -7.21 -13.04
CA TYR A 83 -10.49 -6.20 -13.61
C TYR A 83 -11.09 -6.67 -14.94
N TYR A 84 -12.39 -6.47 -15.09
CA TYR A 84 -13.17 -6.83 -16.26
C TYR A 84 -13.80 -5.56 -16.85
N ILE A 85 -13.25 -5.05 -17.95
CA ILE A 85 -13.63 -3.76 -18.52
C ILE A 85 -14.53 -4.00 -19.74
N LYS A 86 -15.78 -3.55 -19.67
CA LYS A 86 -16.78 -3.69 -20.72
C LYS A 86 -17.12 -2.35 -21.35
N PHE A 87 -16.75 -2.20 -22.62
CA PHE A 87 -17.18 -1.06 -23.43
C PHE A 87 -18.47 -1.38 -24.17
N LYS A 88 -19.22 -0.36 -24.60
CA LYS A 88 -20.46 -0.57 -25.36
C LYS A 88 -20.23 -1.17 -26.75
N ASP A 89 -19.07 -0.88 -27.34
CA ASP A 89 -18.71 -1.20 -28.72
C ASP A 89 -17.67 -2.32 -28.87
N ARG A 90 -17.27 -2.97 -27.76
CA ARG A 90 -16.20 -3.98 -27.76
C ARG A 90 -16.51 -5.13 -26.81
N ASP A 91 -15.84 -6.25 -27.02
CA ASP A 91 -15.83 -7.35 -26.07
C ASP A 91 -15.17 -6.93 -24.74
N THR A 92 -15.50 -7.65 -23.67
CA THR A 92 -14.91 -7.44 -22.35
C THR A 92 -13.40 -7.64 -22.42
N ILE A 93 -12.66 -6.65 -21.92
CA ILE A 93 -11.21 -6.73 -21.78
C ILE A 93 -10.87 -7.14 -20.36
N GLU A 94 -10.07 -8.18 -20.23
CA GLU A 94 -9.66 -8.76 -18.97
C GLU A 94 -8.24 -8.30 -18.61
N ILE A 95 -8.10 -7.65 -17.46
CA ILE A 95 -6.82 -7.28 -16.86
C ILE A 95 -6.69 -8.12 -15.59
N THR A 96 -6.23 -9.36 -15.77
CA THR A 96 -6.22 -10.37 -14.71
C THR A 96 -4.86 -11.05 -14.59
N LYS A 97 -4.61 -11.71 -13.45
CA LYS A 97 -3.41 -12.54 -13.25
C LYS A 97 -3.30 -13.67 -14.27
N GLU A 98 -4.44 -14.23 -14.68
CA GLU A 98 -4.47 -15.26 -15.72
C GLU A 98 -4.03 -14.69 -17.07
N GLN A 99 -4.57 -13.54 -17.45
CA GLN A 99 -4.20 -12.88 -18.70
C GLN A 99 -2.72 -12.46 -18.72
N ALA A 100 -2.16 -12.03 -17.59
CA ALA A 100 -0.74 -11.73 -17.46
C ALA A 100 0.14 -12.98 -17.64
N ARG A 101 -0.29 -14.15 -17.13
CA ARG A 101 0.40 -15.42 -17.35
C ARG A 101 0.37 -15.82 -18.83
N ILE A 102 -0.76 -15.61 -19.50
CA ILE A 102 -0.89 -15.83 -20.95
C ILE A 102 0.07 -14.91 -21.71
N TYR A 103 0.10 -13.62 -21.41
CA TYR A 103 1.06 -12.67 -22.01
C TYR A 103 2.51 -13.11 -21.81
N SER A 104 2.86 -13.52 -20.59
CA SER A 104 4.19 -14.03 -20.27
C SER A 104 4.54 -15.28 -21.07
N SER A 105 3.58 -16.19 -21.28
CA SER A 105 3.78 -17.41 -22.09
C SER A 105 4.03 -17.12 -23.57
N LEU A 106 3.56 -15.97 -24.06
CA LEU A 106 3.79 -15.48 -25.43
C LEU A 106 5.10 -14.68 -25.57
N GLY A 107 5.91 -14.61 -24.50
CA GLY A 107 7.19 -13.88 -24.48
C GLY A 107 7.06 -12.37 -24.28
N LYS A 108 5.88 -11.89 -23.85
CA LYS A 108 5.67 -10.49 -23.47
C LYS A 108 5.84 -10.29 -21.95
N ASP A 109 5.97 -9.05 -21.50
CA ASP A 109 5.92 -8.76 -20.07
C ASP A 109 4.45 -8.80 -19.60
N GLY A 110 4.10 -9.75 -18.73
CA GLY A 110 2.76 -9.83 -18.16
C GLY A 110 2.36 -8.60 -17.34
N ASN A 111 3.34 -7.88 -16.78
CA ASN A 111 3.08 -6.67 -16.01
C ASN A 111 2.67 -5.48 -16.88
N GLU A 112 2.88 -5.57 -18.21
CA GLU A 112 2.49 -4.53 -19.17
C GLU A 112 0.99 -4.22 -19.11
N LEU A 113 0.16 -5.21 -18.75
CA LEU A 113 -1.30 -5.07 -18.62
C LEU A 113 -1.73 -4.01 -17.59
N TRP A 114 -0.92 -3.75 -16.58
CA TRP A 114 -1.16 -2.72 -15.57
C TRP A 114 -0.25 -1.50 -15.75
N SER A 115 0.38 -1.35 -16.91
CA SER A 115 1.15 -0.14 -17.20
C SER A 115 0.24 1.01 -17.58
N GLN A 116 0.65 2.23 -17.24
CA GLN A 116 -0.09 3.44 -17.62
C GLN A 116 -0.27 3.52 -19.14
N ASP A 117 0.78 3.21 -19.90
CA ASP A 117 0.75 3.22 -21.37
C ASP A 117 -0.32 2.25 -21.92
N TYR A 118 -0.34 1.00 -21.43
CA TYR A 118 -1.36 0.03 -21.84
C TYR A 118 -2.77 0.50 -21.51
N LEU A 119 -2.99 0.95 -20.28
CA LEU A 119 -4.30 1.41 -19.85
C LEU A 119 -4.77 2.63 -20.64
N THR A 120 -3.95 3.67 -20.79
CA THR A 120 -4.40 4.90 -21.47
C THR A 120 -4.39 4.79 -22.99
N ASN A 121 -3.37 4.14 -23.56
CA ASN A 121 -3.12 4.15 -25.01
C ASN A 121 -3.59 2.89 -25.74
N HIS A 122 -4.00 1.84 -25.01
CA HIS A 122 -4.57 0.63 -25.61
C HIS A 122 -6.00 0.34 -25.14
N ILE A 123 -6.30 0.55 -23.86
CA ILE A 123 -7.63 0.26 -23.30
C ILE A 123 -8.56 1.48 -23.37
N PHE A 124 -8.15 2.63 -22.82
CA PHE A 124 -8.99 3.81 -22.60
C PHE A 124 -8.82 4.95 -23.61
N VAL A 125 -8.13 4.74 -24.74
CA VAL A 125 -7.72 5.78 -25.72
C VAL A 125 -8.70 6.93 -25.91
N ASP A 126 -9.92 6.63 -26.35
CA ASP A 126 -10.99 7.61 -26.61
C ASP A 126 -12.11 7.56 -25.57
N LYS A 127 -11.85 6.83 -24.49
CA LYS A 127 -12.83 6.46 -23.46
C LYS A 127 -12.46 7.00 -22.07
N ILE A 128 -11.29 7.63 -21.93
CA ILE A 128 -10.78 8.10 -20.64
C ILE A 128 -11.66 9.17 -19.97
N TYR A 129 -12.43 9.92 -20.76
CA TYR A 129 -13.40 10.92 -20.27
C TYR A 129 -14.85 10.41 -20.25
N LYS A 130 -15.08 9.12 -20.52
CA LYS A 130 -16.40 8.50 -20.41
C LYS A 130 -16.68 8.14 -18.96
N GLU A 131 -17.97 8.05 -18.65
CA GLU A 131 -18.44 7.62 -17.34
C GLU A 131 -18.60 6.10 -17.29
N TYR A 132 -18.35 5.55 -16.12
CA TYR A 132 -18.37 4.13 -15.85
C TYR A 132 -19.24 3.82 -14.64
N GLU A 133 -19.79 2.61 -14.66
CA GLU A 133 -20.41 1.95 -13.53
C GLU A 133 -19.48 0.80 -13.10
N ILE A 134 -19.27 0.65 -11.79
CA ILE A 134 -18.37 -0.36 -11.25
C ILE A 134 -19.15 -1.25 -10.31
N GLU A 135 -19.16 -2.55 -10.61
CA GLU A 135 -19.69 -3.59 -9.76
C GLU A 135 -18.52 -4.38 -9.15
N ILE A 136 -18.58 -4.64 -7.84
CA ILE A 136 -17.54 -5.34 -7.11
C ILE A 136 -18.09 -6.68 -6.63
N ILE A 137 -17.47 -7.77 -7.08
CA ILE A 137 -17.81 -9.13 -6.62
C ILE A 137 -16.76 -9.61 -5.63
N ASP A 138 -17.23 -10.03 -4.45
CA ASP A 138 -16.39 -10.64 -3.41
C ASP A 138 -16.49 -12.17 -3.49
N ASN A 139 -15.41 -12.80 -3.96
CA ASN A 139 -15.30 -14.25 -4.05
C ASN A 139 -14.69 -14.89 -2.79
N GLY A 140 -14.56 -14.14 -1.69
CA GLY A 140 -14.05 -14.58 -0.39
C GLY A 140 -12.53 -14.69 -0.28
N ASN A 141 -11.82 -14.85 -1.41
CA ASN A 141 -10.35 -14.90 -1.47
C ASN A 141 -9.74 -13.69 -2.20
N TYR A 142 -10.50 -13.05 -3.08
CA TYR A 142 -10.10 -11.88 -3.85
C TYR A 142 -11.35 -11.14 -4.34
N LEU A 143 -11.15 -9.88 -4.72
CA LEU A 143 -12.17 -9.01 -5.28
C LEU A 143 -12.02 -8.93 -6.80
N GLU A 144 -13.14 -8.99 -7.50
CA GLU A 144 -13.24 -8.76 -8.93
C GLU A 144 -13.99 -7.46 -9.19
N TYR A 145 -13.48 -6.65 -10.11
CA TYR A 145 -14.06 -5.35 -10.46
C TYR A 145 -14.58 -5.40 -11.89
N TYR A 146 -15.89 -5.24 -12.06
CA TYR A 146 -16.56 -5.17 -13.35
C TYR A 146 -16.85 -3.71 -13.68
N ILE A 147 -16.15 -3.17 -14.67
CA ILE A 147 -16.19 -1.76 -15.05
C ILE A 147 -16.92 -1.64 -16.39
N THR A 148 -18.12 -1.06 -16.39
CA THR A 148 -18.97 -0.95 -17.57
C THR A 148 -19.17 0.50 -18.01
N GLU A 149 -18.96 0.80 -19.28
CA GLU A 149 -19.21 2.13 -19.85
C GLU A 149 -20.71 2.50 -19.79
N LYS A 150 -21.04 3.64 -19.15
CA LYS A 150 -22.42 4.16 -19.00
C LYS A 150 -23.00 4.72 -20.30
#